data_AF-A0A3N5Z6Q2-F1
#
_entry.id   AF-A0A3N5Z6Q2-F1
#
_cell.length_a   1.000
_cell.length_b   1.000
_cell.length_c   1.000
_cell.angle_alpha   90.00
_cell.angle_beta   90.00
_cell.angle_gamma   90.00
#
_symmetry.space_group_name_H-M   'P 1'
#
loop_
_entity.id
_entity.type
_entity.pdbx_description
1 polymer ?
#
loop_
_entity_poly.entity_id
_entity_poly.type
_entity_poly.pdbx_seq_one_letter_code
_entity_poly.pdbx_strand_id
1 'polypeptide(L)'
;MRAVVLAVALGVAACGPSREEAARAEAEASARRDAAAARDQALRALRELESAIAAARESVRAGDTVTASRAQALHVSEIRRAIVVANVAVPKAREALSREDHAAVREVLKGAAGRLRDVVAGKAGANPGEAEQRPR
;
A
#
# COMPACT_ATOMS: atom_id res chain seq x y z
N MET A 1 40.88 -15.06 -32.96
CA MET A 1 41.36 -15.77 -31.75
C MET A 1 42.44 -14.92 -31.08
N ARG A 2 42.28 -14.71 -29.77
CA ARG A 2 43.34 -14.53 -28.74
C ARG A 2 44.46 -13.49 -29.00
N ALA A 3 44.23 -12.27 -28.54
CA ALA A 3 45.21 -11.55 -27.72
C ALA A 3 44.65 -11.57 -26.29
N VAL A 4 44.96 -12.58 -25.49
CA VAL A 4 46.08 -12.54 -24.54
C VAL A 4 45.97 -11.31 -23.64
N VAL A 5 45.19 -11.48 -22.57
CA VAL A 5 45.54 -11.14 -21.19
C VAL A 5 46.62 -10.05 -21.08
N LEU A 6 46.20 -8.79 -21.14
CA LEU A 6 46.98 -7.66 -20.64
C LEU A 6 46.24 -6.97 -19.47
N ALA A 7 45.59 -7.77 -18.63
CA ALA A 7 44.88 -7.28 -17.44
C ALA A 7 45.77 -7.19 -16.18
N VAL A 8 47.09 -7.38 -16.30
CA VAL A 8 47.99 -7.55 -15.14
C VAL A 8 49.12 -6.49 -15.06
N ALA A 9 49.23 -5.56 -16.02
CA ALA A 9 50.43 -4.72 -16.13
C ALA A 9 50.30 -3.24 -15.74
N LEU A 10 49.20 -2.81 -15.09
CA LEU A 10 49.16 -1.47 -14.48
C LEU A 10 48.62 -1.56 -13.05
N GLY A 11 49.52 -1.98 -12.16
CA GLY A 11 49.83 -1.19 -10.99
C GLY A 11 48.74 -1.04 -9.95
N VAL A 12 48.82 -1.88 -8.93
CA VAL A 12 48.39 -1.59 -7.57
C VAL A 12 48.84 -0.18 -7.16
N ALA A 13 47.96 0.84 -7.24
CA ALA A 13 48.01 2.11 -6.49
C ALA A 13 46.86 3.08 -6.86
N ALA A 14 45.63 2.59 -6.99
CA ALA A 14 44.44 3.46 -6.96
C ALA A 14 43.52 3.08 -5.79
N CYS A 15 44.10 2.86 -4.60
CA CYS A 15 43.39 3.16 -3.36
C CYS A 15 43.48 4.67 -3.14
N GLY A 16 42.87 5.42 -4.05
CA GLY A 16 42.68 6.86 -3.93
C GLY A 16 41.23 7.14 -3.57
N PRO A 17 40.93 8.32 -2.99
CA PRO A 17 39.59 8.80 -2.66
C PRO A 17 38.54 8.49 -3.74
N SER A 18 38.94 8.42 -5.02
CA SER A 18 38.13 7.99 -6.17
C SER A 18 37.34 6.67 -6.05
N ARG A 19 37.84 5.62 -5.37
CA ARG A 19 37.09 4.35 -5.22
C ARG A 19 36.06 4.43 -4.11
N GLU A 20 36.39 5.09 -3.00
CA GLU A 20 35.43 5.37 -1.93
C GLU A 20 34.37 6.36 -2.38
N GLU A 21 34.73 7.37 -3.18
CA GLU A 21 33.80 8.30 -3.81
C GLU A 21 32.87 7.61 -4.80
N ALA A 22 33.38 6.70 -5.64
CA ALA A 22 32.55 5.89 -6.53
C ALA A 22 31.57 4.98 -5.76
N ALA A 23 32.03 4.34 -4.68
CA ALA A 23 31.17 3.51 -3.83
C ALA A 23 30.10 4.35 -3.10
N ARG A 24 30.46 5.55 -2.61
CA ARG A 24 29.51 6.50 -2.00
C ARG A 24 28.48 6.99 -3.03
N ALA A 25 28.92 7.32 -4.24
CA ALA A 25 28.03 7.75 -5.32
C ALA A 25 27.07 6.64 -5.76
N GLU A 26 27.54 5.39 -5.83
CA GLU A 26 26.69 4.24 -6.14
C GLU A 26 25.68 3.94 -5.00
N ALA A 27 26.11 4.02 -3.75
CA ALA A 27 25.23 3.89 -2.59
C ALA A 27 24.17 5.00 -2.55
N GLU A 28 24.54 6.24 -2.84
CA GLU A 28 23.61 7.36 -2.91
C GLU A 28 22.62 7.21 -4.08
N ALA A 29 23.10 6.77 -5.25
CA ALA A 29 22.23 6.47 -6.39
C ALA A 29 21.26 5.31 -6.08
N SER A 30 21.70 4.29 -5.33
CA SER A 30 20.82 3.22 -4.85
C SER A 30 19.77 3.75 -3.88
N ALA A 31 20.18 4.51 -2.87
CA ALA A 31 19.26 5.10 -1.89
C ALA A 31 18.20 6.00 -2.56
N ARG A 32 18.59 6.78 -3.59
CA ARG A 32 17.65 7.58 -4.39
C ARG A 32 16.65 6.70 -5.17
N ARG A 33 17.09 5.57 -5.73
CA ARG A 33 16.20 4.61 -6.42
C ARG A 33 15.23 3.96 -5.44
N ASP A 34 15.68 3.59 -4.25
CA ASP A 34 14.84 2.97 -3.22
C ASP A 34 13.80 3.95 -2.69
N ALA A 35 14.18 5.21 -2.45
CA ALA A 35 13.26 6.28 -2.09
C ALA A 35 12.19 6.52 -3.18
N ALA A 36 12.59 6.57 -4.45
CA ALA A 36 11.66 6.70 -5.57
C ALA A 36 10.68 5.51 -5.64
N ALA A 37 11.18 4.28 -5.48
CA ALA A 37 10.36 3.09 -5.46
C ALA A 37 9.37 3.08 -4.29
N ALA A 38 9.80 3.50 -3.09
CA ALA A 38 8.93 3.61 -1.92
C ALA A 38 7.82 4.65 -2.12
N ARG A 39 8.15 5.80 -2.72
CA ARG A 39 7.17 6.83 -3.08
C ARG A 39 6.14 6.32 -4.08
N ASP A 40 6.58 5.62 -5.12
CA ASP A 40 5.68 5.05 -6.13
C ASP A 40 4.72 4.01 -5.53
N GLN A 41 5.23 3.15 -4.64
CA GLN A 41 4.41 2.17 -3.92
C GLN A 41 3.37 2.86 -3.03
N ALA A 42 3.76 3.90 -2.30
CA ALA A 42 2.87 4.67 -1.45
C ALA A 42 1.76 5.38 -2.25
N LEU A 43 2.10 5.96 -3.41
CA LEU A 43 1.11 6.58 -4.31
C LEU A 43 0.15 5.54 -4.93
N ARG A 44 0.65 4.36 -5.30
CA ARG A 44 -0.21 3.26 -5.77
C ARG A 44 -1.20 2.82 -4.70
N ALA A 45 -0.74 2.61 -3.47
CA ALA A 45 -1.60 2.24 -2.35
C ALA A 45 -2.69 3.30 -2.08
N LEU A 46 -2.37 4.58 -2.21
CA LEU A 46 -3.35 5.66 -2.04
C LEU A 46 -4.45 5.60 -3.12
N ARG A 47 -4.04 5.43 -4.39
CA ARG A 47 -4.98 5.29 -5.51
C ARG A 47 -5.87 4.06 -5.36
N GLU A 48 -5.31 2.95 -4.89
CA GLU A 48 -6.09 1.74 -4.59
C GLU A 48 -7.15 1.97 -3.52
N LEU A 49 -6.82 2.70 -2.45
CA LEU A 49 -7.79 3.06 -1.41
C LEU A 49 -8.89 3.97 -1.97
N GLU A 50 -8.53 4.99 -2.74
CA GLU A 50 -9.50 5.90 -3.38
C GLU A 50 -10.45 5.13 -4.33
N SER A 51 -9.90 4.19 -5.12
CA SER A 51 -10.70 3.30 -5.97
C SER A 51 -11.62 2.38 -5.14
N ALA A 52 -11.14 1.85 -4.03
CA ALA A 52 -11.96 1.01 -3.14
C ALA A 52 -13.08 1.82 -2.49
N ILE A 53 -12.84 3.08 -2.11
CA ILE A 53 -13.88 4.00 -1.61
C ILE A 53 -14.95 4.23 -2.69
N ALA A 54 -14.55 4.45 -3.94
CA ALA A 54 -15.50 4.63 -5.04
C ALA A 54 -16.37 3.39 -5.25
N ALA A 55 -15.76 2.19 -5.26
CA ALA A 55 -16.49 0.93 -5.38
C ALA A 55 -17.46 0.72 -4.20
N ALA A 56 -17.02 0.97 -2.97
CA ALA A 56 -17.85 0.85 -1.78
C ALA A 56 -19.07 1.79 -1.81
N ARG A 57 -18.90 3.02 -2.30
CA ARG A 57 -20.01 3.97 -2.49
C ARG A 57 -21.04 3.45 -3.49
N GLU A 58 -20.58 2.79 -4.55
CA GLU A 58 -21.48 2.19 -5.54
C GLU A 58 -22.27 1.02 -4.95
N SER A 59 -21.63 0.18 -4.13
CA SER A 59 -22.33 -0.88 -3.38
C SER A 59 -23.40 -0.33 -2.43
N VAL A 60 -23.13 0.80 -1.74
CA VAL A 60 -24.12 1.48 -0.90
C VAL A 60 -25.31 1.97 -1.73
N ARG A 61 -25.06 2.62 -2.88
CA ARG A 61 -26.12 3.10 -3.77
C ARG A 61 -26.99 1.97 -4.29
N ALA A 62 -26.38 0.86 -4.72
CA ALA A 62 -27.13 -0.32 -5.14
C ALA A 62 -28.03 -0.86 -4.01
N GLY A 63 -27.53 -0.87 -2.77
CA GLY A 63 -28.30 -1.27 -1.60
C GLY A 63 -29.48 -0.35 -1.24
N ASP A 64 -29.36 0.96 -1.50
CA ASP A 64 -30.41 1.94 -1.20
C ASP A 64 -31.62 1.84 -2.18
N THR A 65 -31.47 1.19 -3.33
CA THR A 65 -32.54 1.03 -4.35
C THR A 65 -33.46 -0.17 -4.12
N VAL A 66 -33.12 -1.06 -3.19
CA VAL A 66 -33.84 -2.31 -2.92
C VAL A 66 -34.50 -2.22 -1.55
N THR A 67 -35.72 -2.74 -1.41
CA THR A 67 -36.32 -2.98 -0.09
C THR A 67 -35.46 -3.98 0.67
N ALA A 68 -34.53 -3.49 1.46
CA ALA A 68 -33.45 -4.28 2.03
C ALA A 68 -33.95 -5.13 3.20
N SER A 69 -33.52 -6.39 3.24
CA SER A 69 -33.63 -7.21 4.45
C SER A 69 -32.79 -6.60 5.58
N ARG A 70 -33.10 -6.94 6.84
CA ARG A 70 -32.32 -6.47 8.00
C ARG A 70 -30.82 -6.76 7.86
N ALA A 71 -30.46 -7.92 7.33
CA ALA A 71 -29.07 -8.31 7.11
C ALA A 71 -28.38 -7.42 6.06
N GLN A 72 -29.09 -7.06 4.98
CA GLN A 72 -28.58 -6.12 3.97
C GLN A 72 -28.40 -4.71 4.53
N ALA A 73 -29.36 -4.22 5.33
CA ALA A 73 -29.25 -2.90 5.97
C ALA A 73 -28.05 -2.80 6.93
N LEU A 74 -27.77 -3.86 7.69
CA LEU A 74 -26.59 -3.94 8.56
C LEU A 74 -25.29 -3.94 7.75
N HIS A 75 -25.24 -4.72 6.68
CA HIS A 75 -24.08 -4.80 5.81
C HIS A 75 -23.77 -3.45 5.13
N VAL A 76 -24.79 -2.76 4.60
CA VAL A 76 -24.65 -1.40 4.06
C VAL A 76 -24.14 -0.43 5.14
N SER A 77 -24.60 -0.57 6.39
CA SER A 77 -24.12 0.24 7.50
C SER A 77 -22.65 -0.04 7.84
N GLU A 78 -22.19 -1.28 7.72
CA GLU A 78 -20.78 -1.65 7.84
C GLU A 78 -19.93 -1.04 6.73
N ILE A 79 -20.39 -1.12 5.47
CA ILE A 79 -19.71 -0.48 4.34
C ILE A 79 -19.59 1.03 4.59
N ARG A 80 -20.67 1.70 5.02
CA ARG A 80 -20.65 3.13 5.37
C ARG A 80 -19.62 3.44 6.46
N ARG A 81 -19.54 2.63 7.52
CA ARG A 81 -18.52 2.79 8.58
C ARG A 81 -17.10 2.60 8.04
N ALA A 82 -16.87 1.62 7.18
CA ALA A 82 -15.56 1.39 6.56
C ALA A 82 -15.15 2.57 5.66
N ILE A 83 -16.09 3.16 4.91
CA ILE A 83 -15.86 4.37 4.11
C ILE A 83 -15.43 5.56 5.00
N VAL A 84 -16.05 5.74 6.17
CA VAL A 84 -15.66 6.81 7.11
C VAL A 84 -14.21 6.64 7.57
N VAL A 85 -13.82 5.42 7.98
CA VAL A 85 -12.43 5.13 8.36
C VAL A 85 -11.46 5.40 7.21
N ALA A 86 -11.80 4.96 6.00
CA ALA A 86 -11.00 5.19 4.80
C ALA A 86 -10.84 6.68 4.46
N ASN A 87 -11.90 7.48 4.59
CA ASN A 87 -11.83 8.93 4.39
C ASN A 87 -10.98 9.65 5.44
N VAL A 88 -10.79 9.09 6.64
CA VAL A 88 -9.85 9.60 7.65
C VAL A 88 -8.41 9.17 7.34
N ALA A 89 -8.23 7.98 6.77
CA ALA A 89 -6.91 7.45 6.41
C ALA A 89 -6.28 8.19 5.21
N VAL A 90 -7.07 8.57 4.20
CA VAL A 90 -6.61 9.30 3.00
C VAL A 90 -5.85 10.59 3.34
N PRO A 91 -6.40 11.56 4.12
CA PRO A 91 -5.68 12.78 4.44
C PRO A 91 -4.43 12.51 5.29
N LYS A 92 -4.47 11.55 6.23
CA LYS A 92 -3.30 11.14 7.02
C LYS A 92 -2.18 10.57 6.14
N ALA A 93 -2.53 9.75 5.14
CA ALA A 93 -1.58 9.23 4.17
C ALA A 93 -1.02 10.34 3.27
N ARG A 94 -1.82 11.32 2.88
CA ARG A 94 -1.34 12.50 2.12
C ARG A 94 -0.38 13.36 2.95
N GLU A 95 -0.66 13.56 4.23
CA GLU A 95 0.24 14.27 5.15
C GLU A 95 1.56 13.51 5.35
N ALA A 96 1.51 12.19 5.57
CA ALA A 96 2.71 11.37 5.67
C ALA A 96 3.52 11.33 4.36
N LEU A 97 2.86 11.30 3.20
CA LEU A 97 3.50 11.44 1.88
C LEU A 97 4.24 12.77 1.74
N SER A 98 3.68 13.87 2.27
CA SER A 98 4.33 15.20 2.24
C SER A 98 5.58 15.28 3.12
N ARG A 99 5.68 14.40 4.12
CA ARG A 99 6.84 14.23 5.00
C ARG A 99 7.83 13.17 4.53
N GLU A 100 7.59 12.58 3.35
CA GLU A 100 8.37 11.46 2.80
C GLU A 100 8.39 10.21 3.70
N ASP A 101 7.44 10.10 4.64
CA ASP A 101 7.30 8.95 5.54
C ASP A 101 6.48 7.84 4.87
N HIS A 102 7.11 7.16 3.91
CA HIS A 102 6.48 6.11 3.11
C HIS A 102 6.08 4.87 3.92
N ALA A 103 6.75 4.62 5.06
CA ALA A 103 6.40 3.53 5.96
C ALA A 103 5.07 3.81 6.67
N ALA A 104 4.90 5.02 7.23
CA ALA A 104 3.63 5.42 7.85
C ALA A 104 2.47 5.43 6.84
N VAL A 105 2.71 5.87 5.59
CA VAL A 105 1.70 5.80 4.52
C VAL A 105 1.23 4.36 4.31
N ARG A 106 2.16 3.41 4.22
CA ARG A 106 1.83 2.00 3.98
C ARG A 106 1.02 1.40 5.12
N GLU A 107 1.39 1.67 6.37
CA GLU A 107 0.67 1.18 7.54
C GLU A 107 -0.76 1.74 7.63
N VAL A 108 -0.91 3.05 7.45
CA VAL A 108 -2.23 3.71 7.47
C VAL A 108 -3.14 3.17 6.37
N LEU A 109 -2.59 2.99 5.16
CA LEU A 109 -3.37 2.55 4.01
C LEU A 109 -3.69 1.06 4.02
N LYS A 110 -2.76 0.19 4.47
CA LYS A 110 -2.98 -1.27 4.51
C LYS A 110 -4.16 -1.65 5.39
N GLY A 111 -4.27 -1.03 6.57
CA GLY A 111 -5.39 -1.28 7.49
C GLY A 111 -6.74 -0.82 6.92
N ALA A 112 -6.77 0.37 6.31
CA ALA A 112 -8.00 0.94 5.75
C ALA A 112 -8.47 0.21 4.48
N ALA A 113 -7.55 -0.08 3.55
CA ALA A 113 -7.87 -0.74 2.29
C ALA A 113 -8.27 -2.21 2.50
N GLY A 114 -7.58 -2.93 3.38
CA GLY A 114 -7.93 -4.32 3.72
C GLY A 114 -9.34 -4.41 4.28
N ARG A 115 -9.63 -3.63 5.34
CA ARG A 115 -10.95 -3.62 5.97
C ARG A 115 -12.08 -3.21 5.01
N LEU A 116 -11.83 -2.25 4.12
CA LEU A 116 -12.82 -1.83 3.14
C LEU A 116 -13.10 -2.92 2.10
N ARG A 117 -12.07 -3.61 1.60
CA ARG A 117 -12.23 -4.75 0.69
C ARG A 117 -12.97 -5.90 1.36
N ASP A 118 -12.61 -6.24 2.59
CA ASP A 118 -13.25 -7.33 3.34
C ASP A 118 -14.74 -7.06 3.58
N VAL A 119 -15.09 -5.84 3.96
CA VAL A 119 -16.48 -5.44 4.20
C VAL A 119 -17.28 -5.36 2.89
N VAL A 120 -16.70 -4.89 1.79
CA VAL A 120 -17.39 -4.86 0.48
C VAL A 120 -17.53 -6.25 -0.13
N ALA A 121 -16.56 -7.14 0.07
CA ALA A 121 -16.60 -8.53 -0.41
C ALA A 121 -17.45 -9.45 0.49
N GLY A 122 -17.68 -9.06 1.75
CA GLY A 122 -18.52 -9.77 2.69
C GLY A 122 -19.94 -9.94 2.14
N LYS A 123 -20.56 -11.10 2.38
CA LYS A 123 -21.98 -11.29 2.07
C LYS A 123 -22.81 -10.76 3.22
N ALA A 124 -23.96 -10.12 2.92
CA ALA A 124 -24.97 -9.78 3.89
C ALA A 124 -25.44 -11.07 4.61
N GLY A 125 -24.93 -11.30 5.83
CA GLY A 125 -25.20 -12.52 6.59
C GLY A 125 -24.00 -13.11 7.34
N ALA A 126 -22.76 -12.67 7.08
CA ALA A 126 -21.63 -13.05 7.93
C ALA A 126 -21.68 -12.27 9.23
N ASN A 127 -22.46 -12.74 10.21
CA ASN A 127 -22.37 -12.23 11.57
C ASN A 127 -20.92 -12.43 12.05
N PRO A 128 -20.19 -11.39 12.51
CA PRO A 128 -18.87 -11.57 13.10
C PRO A 128 -18.87 -12.43 14.38
N GLY A 129 -20.04 -12.84 14.88
CA GLY A 129 -20.20 -13.80 15.98
C GLY A 129 -20.52 -15.25 15.57
N GLU A 130 -20.69 -15.57 14.28
CA GLU A 130 -21.00 -16.95 13.82
C GLU A 130 -19.74 -17.78 13.50
N ALA A 131 -18.57 -17.17 13.42
CA ALA A 131 -17.31 -17.90 13.21
C ALA A 131 -16.83 -18.69 14.44
N GLU A 132 -17.41 -18.45 15.63
CA GLU A 132 -16.91 -18.99 16.91
C GLU A 132 -17.82 -20.05 17.56
N GLN A 133 -18.94 -20.42 16.92
CA GLN A 133 -19.84 -21.45 17.43
C GLN A 133 -19.93 -22.64 16.47
N ARG A 134 -18.84 -23.40 16.36
CA ARG A 134 -18.94 -24.81 15.95
C ARG A 134 -19.01 -25.67 17.23
N PRO A 135 -20.12 -26.37 17.51
CA PRO A 135 -20.16 -27.33 18.60
C PRO A 135 -19.30 -28.55 18.24
N ARG A 136 -18.58 -29.07 19.23
CA ARG A 136 -18.12 -30.47 19.23
C ARG A 136 -19.25 -31.36 19.73
#